data_AF-A0A8J6PD20-F1
#
_entry.id   AF-A0A8J6PD20-F1
#
_cell.length_a   1.000
_cell.length_b   1.000
_cell.length_c   1.000
_cell.angle_alpha   90.00
_cell.angle_beta   90.00
_cell.angle_gamma   90.00
#
_symmetry.space_group_name_H-M   'P 1'
#
loop_
_entity.id
_entity.type
_entity.pdbx_description
1 polymer ?
#
loop_
_entity_poly.entity_id
_entity_poly.type
_entity_poly.pdbx_seq_one_letter_code
_entity_poly.pdbx_strand_id
1 'polypeptide(L)'
;MYLFLNDVAGSEILLILLFILIFFGSKSIPGIAKTMGRTIRQIQDATSDIQNEIKKSTNEYKKDLNLDGIFKETTEEIRRPIDQMVDELDHSVKYTPPPRANFPPNQTATESPVQPPSIPEQTEQKTGETDELPKQVLDTATTETPKEEKA
;
A
#
# COMPACT_ATOMS: atom_id res chain seq x y z
N MET A 1 -13.71 -14.01 7.52
CA MET A 1 -12.26 -14.24 7.73
C MET A 1 -11.48 -12.94 7.98
N TYR A 2 -11.79 -11.82 7.31
CA TYR A 2 -11.08 -10.54 7.47
C TYR A 2 -11.42 -9.69 8.73
N LEU A 3 -12.32 -10.17 9.59
CA LEU A 3 -12.75 -9.46 10.80
C LEU A 3 -11.75 -9.62 11.97
N PHE A 4 -10.86 -10.62 11.91
CA PHE A 4 -9.84 -10.93 12.91
C PHE A 4 -8.51 -10.16 12.76
N LEU A 5 -8.36 -9.23 11.80
CA LEU A 5 -7.08 -8.53 11.60
C LEU A 5 -7.18 -7.02 11.80
N ASN A 6 -8.38 -6.43 11.68
CA ASN A 6 -8.62 -5.01 11.95
C ASN A 6 -9.36 -4.76 13.28
N ASP A 7 -10.07 -5.77 13.81
CA ASP A 7 -10.77 -5.73 15.10
C ASP A 7 -9.98 -6.47 16.21
N VAL A 8 -8.70 -6.81 15.95
CA VAL A 8 -7.75 -7.32 16.94
C VAL A 8 -7.44 -6.19 17.93
N ALA A 9 -8.42 -5.91 18.77
CA ALA A 9 -8.22 -5.26 20.03
C ALA A 9 -7.19 -6.09 20.83
N GLY A 10 -6.38 -5.42 21.64
CA GLY A 10 -5.28 -6.05 22.39
C GLY A 10 -5.66 -7.29 23.21
N SER A 11 -6.96 -7.54 23.45
CA SER A 11 -7.48 -8.78 24.02
C SER A 11 -7.16 -10.03 23.19
N GLU A 12 -7.22 -9.99 21.86
CA GLU A 12 -6.92 -11.16 21.02
C GLU A 12 -5.43 -11.47 21.02
N ILE A 13 -4.58 -10.43 20.96
CA ILE A 13 -3.13 -10.57 21.13
C ILE A 13 -2.81 -11.14 22.52
N LEU A 14 -3.50 -10.72 23.57
CA LEU A 14 -3.33 -11.23 24.93
C LEU A 14 -3.77 -12.70 25.04
N LEU A 15 -4.86 -13.10 24.38
CA LEU A 15 -5.31 -14.51 24.32
C LEU A 15 -4.29 -15.40 23.59
N ILE A 16 -3.77 -14.96 22.44
CA ILE A 16 -2.74 -15.69 21.69
C ILE A 16 -1.46 -15.79 22.54
N LEU A 17 -1.05 -14.70 23.19
CA LEU A 17 0.12 -14.69 24.07
C LEU A 17 -0.07 -15.66 25.25
N LEU A 18 -1.26 -15.70 25.85
CA LEU A 18 -1.60 -16.62 26.93
C LEU A 18 -1.55 -18.08 26.47
N PHE A 19 -2.08 -18.38 25.28
CA PHE A 19 -1.99 -19.71 24.69
C PHE A 19 -0.53 -20.11 24.50
N ILE A 20 0.28 -19.24 23.89
CA ILE A 20 1.73 -19.50 23.72
C ILE A 20 2.42 -19.68 25.09
N LEU A 21 2.04 -18.91 26.12
CA LEU A 21 2.58 -19.06 27.47
C LEU A 21 2.20 -20.39 28.14
N ILE A 22 1.04 -20.96 27.85
CA ILE A 22 0.64 -22.27 28.38
C ILE A 22 1.42 -23.39 27.69
N PHE A 23 1.56 -23.32 26.36
CA PHE A 23 2.24 -24.36 25.58
C PHE A 23 3.76 -24.30 25.71
N PHE A 24 4.34 -23.11 25.70
CA PHE A 24 5.78 -22.91 25.76
C PHE A 24 6.28 -22.55 27.17
N GLY A 25 5.42 -22.10 28.08
CA GLY A 25 5.80 -21.65 29.42
C GLY A 25 6.31 -20.20 29.46
N SER A 26 6.20 -19.56 30.63
CA SER A 26 6.64 -18.17 30.87
C SER A 26 8.17 -17.97 30.78
N LYS A 27 8.96 -19.04 30.85
CA LYS A 27 10.43 -18.98 30.76
C LYS A 27 10.95 -18.98 29.31
N SER A 28 10.16 -19.46 28.36
CA SER A 28 10.62 -19.71 26.99
C SER A 28 10.64 -18.46 26.13
N ILE A 29 9.57 -17.65 26.16
CA ILE A 29 9.49 -16.35 25.45
C ILE A 29 10.67 -15.43 25.80
N PRO A 30 10.94 -15.11 27.09
CA PRO A 30 12.05 -14.22 27.45
C PRO A 30 13.42 -14.86 27.18
N GLY A 31 13.52 -16.19 27.21
CA GLY A 31 14.73 -16.92 26.82
C GLY A 31 15.06 -16.71 25.33
N ILE A 32 14.09 -17.01 24.45
CA ILE A 32 14.22 -16.87 22.99
C ILE A 32 14.51 -15.41 22.63
N ALA A 33 13.81 -14.45 23.23
CA ALA A 33 14.05 -13.02 23.00
C ALA A 33 15.48 -12.60 23.37
N LYS A 34 16.02 -13.11 24.49
CA LYS A 34 17.41 -12.82 24.90
C LYS A 34 18.45 -13.43 23.97
N THR A 35 18.22 -14.63 23.44
CA THR A 35 19.11 -15.25 22.44
C THR A 35 19.01 -14.54 21.09
N MET A 36 17.80 -14.30 20.58
CA MET A 36 17.56 -13.54 19.35
C MET A 36 18.16 -12.14 19.42
N GLY A 37 17.95 -11.41 20.52
CA GLY A 37 18.55 -10.08 20.70
C GLY A 37 20.08 -10.12 20.70
N ARG A 38 20.69 -11.14 21.30
CA ARG A 38 22.14 -11.35 21.23
C ARG A 38 22.61 -11.72 19.82
N THR A 39 21.86 -12.54 19.09
CA THR A 39 22.16 -12.89 17.70
C THR A 39 22.06 -11.69 16.78
N ILE A 40 20.97 -10.92 16.85
CA ILE A 40 20.78 -9.69 16.06
C ILE A 40 21.89 -8.69 16.34
N ARG A 41 22.30 -8.55 17.60
CA ARG A 41 23.42 -7.68 17.97
C ARG A 41 24.75 -8.16 17.36
N GLN A 42 25.07 -9.43 17.46
CA GLN A 42 26.28 -10.01 16.85
C GLN A 42 26.28 -9.86 15.33
N ILE A 43 25.14 -10.09 14.67
CA ILE A 43 24.99 -9.89 13.23
C ILE A 43 25.22 -8.42 12.89
N GLN A 44 24.64 -7.48 13.63
CA GLN A 44 24.82 -6.05 13.40
C GLN A 44 26.27 -5.62 13.61
N ASP A 45 26.91 -6.08 14.68
CA ASP A 45 28.31 -5.75 14.98
C ASP A 45 29.22 -6.26 13.85
N ALA A 46 29.11 -7.55 13.47
CA ALA A 46 29.88 -8.13 12.37
C ALA A 46 29.58 -7.46 11.02
N THR A 47 28.32 -7.12 10.76
CA THR A 47 27.94 -6.41 9.53
C THR A 47 28.49 -4.98 9.54
N SER A 48 28.53 -4.30 10.69
CA SER A 48 29.06 -2.94 10.82
C SER A 48 30.56 -2.91 10.56
N ASP A 49 31.30 -3.92 11.02
CA ASP A 49 32.72 -4.08 10.73
C ASP A 49 32.94 -4.27 9.22
N ILE A 50 32.17 -5.16 8.59
CA ILE A 50 32.21 -5.37 7.13
C ILE A 50 31.84 -4.09 6.38
N GLN A 51 30.78 -3.39 6.79
CA GLN A 51 30.37 -2.12 6.17
C GLN A 51 31.46 -1.05 6.31
N ASN A 52 32.13 -0.97 7.47
CA ASN A 52 33.23 -0.03 7.68
C ASN A 52 34.45 -0.38 6.83
N GLU A 53 34.79 -1.67 6.70
CA GLU A 53 35.87 -2.12 5.82
C GLU A 53 35.54 -1.82 4.36
N ILE A 54 34.35 -2.20 3.88
CA ILE A 54 33.89 -1.89 2.52
C ILE A 54 33.90 -0.38 2.27
N LYS A 55 33.41 0.43 3.22
CA LYS A 55 33.39 1.89 3.09
C LYS A 55 34.81 2.44 3.06
N LYS A 56 35.73 1.96 3.90
CA LYS A 56 37.13 2.39 3.93
C LYS A 56 37.84 2.00 2.64
N SER A 57 37.73 0.75 2.22
CA SER A 57 38.26 0.25 0.95
C SER A 57 37.68 1.03 -0.23
N THR A 58 36.37 1.23 -0.29
CA THR A 58 35.73 2.01 -1.34
C THR A 58 36.19 3.46 -1.34
N ASN A 59 36.43 4.07 -0.17
CA ASN A 59 36.91 5.45 -0.10
C ASN A 59 38.38 5.56 -0.55
N GLU A 60 39.20 4.55 -0.22
CA GLU A 60 40.57 4.41 -0.71
C GLU A 60 40.58 4.21 -2.23
N TYR A 61 39.77 3.30 -2.77
CA TYR A 61 39.62 3.08 -4.22
C TYR A 61 38.98 4.28 -4.94
N LYS A 62 38.04 5.01 -4.33
CA LYS A 62 37.45 6.23 -4.91
C LYS A 62 38.48 7.33 -5.12
N LYS A 63 39.39 7.47 -4.16
CA LYS A 63 40.51 8.42 -4.23
C LYS A 63 41.52 7.99 -5.29
N ASP A 64 41.82 6.70 -5.39
CA ASP A 64 42.79 6.19 -6.36
C ASP A 64 42.22 6.10 -7.80
N LEU A 65 40.90 5.93 -7.96
CA LEU A 65 40.21 5.85 -9.25
C LEU A 65 39.64 7.20 -9.76
N ASN A 66 39.93 8.32 -9.09
CA ASN A 66 39.38 9.65 -9.41
C ASN A 66 37.88 9.64 -9.75
N LEU A 67 37.10 8.87 -8.98
CA LEU A 67 35.66 8.73 -9.21
C LEU A 67 34.93 10.06 -8.99
N ASP A 68 35.46 10.95 -8.15
CA ASP A 68 34.96 12.31 -7.96
C ASP A 68 35.13 13.18 -9.21
N GLY A 69 36.22 12.97 -9.97
CA GLY A 69 36.43 13.61 -11.26
C GLY A 69 35.41 13.18 -12.29
N ILE A 70 35.18 11.86 -12.40
CA ILE A 70 34.19 11.28 -13.33
C ILE A 70 32.78 11.75 -12.95
N PHE A 71 32.42 11.72 -11.66
CA PHE A 71 31.11 12.21 -11.21
C PHE A 71 30.90 13.70 -11.48
N LYS A 72 31.93 14.54 -11.23
CA LYS A 72 31.85 15.98 -11.54
C LYS A 72 31.74 16.23 -13.04
N GLU A 73 32.48 15.51 -13.86
CA GLU A 73 32.42 15.61 -15.32
C GLU A 73 31.03 15.21 -15.84
N THR A 74 30.50 14.06 -15.41
CA THR A 74 29.14 13.61 -15.75
C THR A 74 28.06 14.58 -15.22
N THR A 75 28.23 15.12 -14.01
CA THR A 75 27.28 16.08 -13.44
C THR A 75 27.28 17.39 -14.22
N GLU A 76 28.44 17.92 -14.59
CA GLU A 76 28.53 19.14 -15.40
C GLU A 76 28.00 18.95 -16.82
N GLU A 77 28.19 17.77 -17.42
CA GLU A 77 27.63 17.41 -18.72
C GLU A 77 26.09 17.32 -18.69
N ILE A 78 25.51 16.74 -17.64
CA ILE A 78 24.05 16.63 -17.47
C ILE A 78 23.42 17.95 -17.01
N ARG A 79 24.11 18.74 -16.18
CA ARG A 79 23.57 19.95 -15.57
C ARG A 79 23.29 21.05 -16.58
N ARG A 80 24.17 21.27 -17.56
CA ARG A 80 24.02 22.31 -18.59
C ARG A 80 22.69 22.26 -19.35
N PRO A 81 22.27 21.12 -19.92
CA PRO A 81 20.98 21.04 -20.61
C PRO A 81 19.78 21.16 -19.66
N ILE A 82 19.90 20.70 -18.40
CA ILE A 82 18.82 20.84 -17.41
C ILE A 82 18.64 22.29 -16.99
N ASP A 83 19.71 23.03 -16.71
CA ASP A 83 19.65 24.45 -16.34
C ASP A 83 19.00 25.29 -17.45
N GLN A 84 19.27 24.95 -18.72
CA GLN A 84 18.60 25.59 -19.87
C GLN A 84 17.09 25.34 -19.92
N MET A 85 16.66 24.11 -19.63
CA MET A 85 15.22 23.78 -19.57
C MET A 85 14.54 24.46 -18.37
N VAL A 86 15.22 24.57 -17.23
CA VAL A 86 14.72 25.24 -16.03
C VAL A 86 14.56 26.74 -16.28
N ASP A 87 15.55 27.38 -16.89
CA ASP A 87 15.46 28.80 -17.26
C ASP A 87 14.30 29.07 -18.23
N GLU A 88 14.06 28.21 -19.21
CA GLU A 88 12.93 28.35 -20.13
C GLU A 88 11.57 28.14 -19.42
N LEU A 89 11.51 27.24 -18.43
CA LEU A 89 10.32 27.01 -17.62
C LEU A 89 10.01 28.20 -16.69
N ASP A 90 11.03 28.82 -16.08
CA ASP A 90 10.84 29.98 -15.21
C ASP A 90 10.31 31.21 -15.99
N HIS A 91 10.71 31.35 -17.25
CA HIS A 91 10.20 32.42 -18.12
C HIS A 91 8.79 32.17 -18.68
N SER A 92 8.34 30.91 -18.73
CA SER A 92 7.01 30.55 -19.27
C SER A 92 5.93 30.40 -18.19
N VAL A 93 6.29 30.23 -16.93
CA VAL A 93 5.33 30.09 -15.81
C VAL A 93 5.11 31.43 -15.11
N LYS A 94 4.45 32.38 -15.79
CA LYS A 94 3.83 33.55 -15.14
C LYS A 94 2.49 33.12 -14.51
N TYR A 95 2.52 32.64 -13.28
CA TYR A 95 1.29 32.49 -12.49
C TYR A 95 0.82 33.87 -11.99
N THR A 96 -0.12 34.48 -12.69
CA THR A 96 -0.96 35.55 -12.14
C THR A 96 -2.19 34.92 -11.49
N PRO A 97 -2.35 34.96 -10.16
CA PRO A 97 -3.59 34.53 -9.52
C PRO A 97 -4.75 35.41 -10.01
N PRO A 98 -5.93 34.83 -10.32
CA PRO A 98 -7.08 35.62 -10.74
C PRO A 98 -7.48 36.60 -9.63
N PRO A 99 -7.85 37.86 -9.95
CA PRO A 99 -8.34 38.80 -8.95
C PRO A 99 -9.53 38.18 -8.20
N ARG A 100 -9.51 38.20 -6.86
CA ARG A 100 -10.68 37.87 -6.05
C ARG A 100 -11.83 38.79 -6.48
N ALA A 101 -12.83 38.22 -7.13
CA ALA A 101 -14.07 38.94 -7.43
C ALA A 101 -14.71 39.32 -6.09
N ASN A 102 -14.97 40.61 -5.90
CA ASN A 102 -15.70 41.13 -4.76
C ASN A 102 -17.11 40.55 -4.79
N PHE A 103 -17.41 39.61 -3.91
CA PHE A 103 -18.77 39.14 -3.68
C PHE A 103 -19.59 40.30 -3.07
N PRO A 104 -20.68 40.76 -3.72
CA PRO A 104 -21.52 41.79 -3.14
C PRO A 104 -22.24 41.27 -1.89
N PRO A 105 -22.50 42.13 -0.90
CA PRO A 105 -23.15 41.74 0.35
C PRO A 105 -24.63 41.41 0.12
N ASN A 106 -24.98 40.18 0.54
CA ASN A 106 -26.28 39.63 0.93
C ASN A 106 -27.55 40.46 0.66
N GLN A 107 -28.52 39.90 -0.07
CA GLN A 107 -29.94 40.23 0.12
C GLN A 107 -30.82 38.96 0.14
N THR A 108 -31.62 38.94 1.20
CA THR A 108 -32.62 37.99 1.66
C THR A 108 -33.74 37.74 0.64
N ALA A 109 -34.32 36.54 0.73
CA ALA A 109 -35.47 35.95 0.05
C ALA A 109 -36.61 36.90 -0.38
N THR A 110 -37.35 36.52 -1.46
CA THR A 110 -38.83 36.60 -1.61
C THR A 110 -39.32 35.92 -2.92
N GLU A 111 -40.21 34.93 -2.75
CA GLU A 111 -41.34 34.43 -3.60
C GLU A 111 -41.10 33.93 -5.05
N SER A 112 -41.19 32.62 -5.37
CA SER A 112 -42.41 31.77 -5.62
C SER A 112 -42.61 31.51 -7.14
N PRO A 113 -43.39 30.51 -7.60
CA PRO A 113 -43.33 29.07 -7.32
C PRO A 113 -43.39 28.24 -8.62
N VAL A 114 -42.70 27.10 -8.73
CA VAL A 114 -43.08 26.08 -9.74
C VAL A 114 -43.03 24.70 -9.11
N GLN A 115 -44.21 24.14 -8.91
CA GLN A 115 -44.49 22.75 -8.55
C GLN A 115 -45.60 22.24 -9.51
N PRO A 116 -45.82 20.92 -9.64
CA PRO A 116 -45.44 20.10 -10.80
C PRO A 116 -46.65 19.40 -11.47
N PRO A 117 -46.48 18.59 -12.55
CA PRO A 117 -47.48 17.61 -12.93
C PRO A 117 -47.09 16.17 -12.52
N SER A 118 -48.04 15.55 -11.82
CA SER A 118 -48.13 14.20 -11.24
C SER A 118 -48.75 13.17 -12.20
N ILE A 119 -48.33 11.89 -12.14
CA ILE A 119 -49.16 10.69 -12.43
C ILE A 119 -48.69 9.52 -11.51
N PRO A 120 -49.61 8.68 -10.98
CA PRO A 120 -49.60 8.24 -9.59
C PRO A 120 -49.17 6.80 -9.32
N GLU A 121 -48.85 6.56 -8.04
CA GLU A 121 -48.66 5.27 -7.39
C GLU A 121 -50.02 4.59 -7.13
N GLN A 122 -50.16 3.32 -7.53
CA GLN A 122 -51.18 2.41 -7.00
C GLN A 122 -50.49 1.14 -6.50
N THR A 123 -50.76 0.83 -5.24
CA THR A 123 -50.42 -0.40 -4.52
C THR A 123 -51.62 -1.36 -4.57
N GLU A 124 -51.35 -2.66 -4.31
CA GLU A 124 -52.26 -3.80 -4.07
C GLU A 124 -52.47 -4.71 -5.31
N GLN A 125 -52.42 -6.06 -5.29
CA GLN A 125 -52.60 -7.05 -4.22
C GLN A 125 -52.29 -8.49 -4.76
N LYS A 126 -51.83 -9.40 -3.88
CA LYS A 126 -52.35 -10.77 -3.65
C LYS A 126 -51.98 -11.99 -4.55
N THR A 127 -51.28 -12.95 -3.90
CA THR A 127 -51.50 -14.43 -3.82
C THR A 127 -51.49 -15.36 -5.04
N GLY A 128 -50.81 -16.51 -4.85
CA GLY A 128 -51.17 -17.83 -5.43
C GLY A 128 -50.15 -18.32 -6.46
N GLU A 129 -49.35 -19.35 -6.18
CA GLU A 129 -49.61 -20.80 -6.42
C GLU A 129 -48.70 -21.26 -7.57
N THR A 130 -47.60 -21.95 -7.26
CA THR A 130 -47.39 -23.41 -7.48
C THR A 130 -47.79 -23.87 -8.88
N ASP A 131 -46.79 -24.22 -9.73
CA ASP A 131 -46.77 -25.52 -10.41
C ASP A 131 -45.44 -25.79 -11.13
N GLU A 132 -44.89 -26.96 -10.79
CA GLU A 132 -44.21 -27.96 -11.63
C GLU A 132 -42.95 -27.64 -12.48
N LEU A 133 -41.83 -28.20 -11.98
CA LEU A 133 -40.72 -28.97 -12.62
C LEU A 133 -40.94 -29.52 -14.07
N PRO A 134 -39.91 -29.99 -14.84
CA PRO A 134 -38.68 -30.65 -14.37
C PRO A 134 -37.34 -30.47 -15.14
N LYS A 135 -36.26 -30.82 -14.44
CA LYS A 135 -35.05 -31.59 -14.83
C LYS A 135 -34.41 -31.41 -16.23
N GLN A 136 -33.09 -31.19 -16.23
CA GLN A 136 -32.11 -32.00 -17.01
C GLN A 136 -30.68 -31.81 -16.46
N VAL A 137 -30.07 -32.88 -15.90
CA VAL A 137 -28.97 -33.71 -16.48
C VAL A 137 -27.61 -33.00 -16.34
N LEU A 138 -26.81 -33.25 -15.29
CA LEU A 138 -25.89 -34.39 -15.08
C LEU A 138 -25.15 -34.79 -16.35
N ASP A 139 -24.00 -34.17 -16.61
CA ASP A 139 -22.91 -34.85 -17.30
C ASP A 139 -21.56 -34.54 -16.66
N THR A 140 -20.99 -35.63 -16.17
CA THR A 140 -19.64 -35.86 -15.69
C THR A 140 -18.64 -35.82 -16.85
N ALA A 141 -17.58 -35.02 -16.72
CA ALA A 141 -16.30 -35.28 -17.38
C ALA A 141 -15.17 -34.52 -16.66
N THR A 142 -14.53 -35.17 -15.69
CA THR A 142 -13.23 -34.75 -15.16
C THR A 142 -12.15 -35.44 -15.98
N THR A 143 -11.36 -34.61 -16.67
CA THR A 143 -10.20 -34.97 -17.48
C THR A 143 -8.99 -35.30 -16.60
N GLU A 144 -8.52 -36.54 -16.78
CA GLU A 144 -7.14 -37.03 -16.89
C GLU A 144 -6.05 -36.62 -15.88
N THR A 145 -5.55 -37.66 -15.19
CA THR A 145 -4.25 -37.76 -14.52
C THR A 145 -3.27 -38.50 -15.44
N PRO A 146 -2.04 -38.01 -15.68
CA PRO A 146 -0.97 -38.84 -16.22
C PRO A 146 -0.18 -39.50 -15.07
N LYS A 147 -0.12 -40.83 -15.10
CA LYS A 147 0.77 -41.64 -14.27
C LYS A 147 2.22 -41.47 -14.74
N GLU A 148 3.07 -41.07 -13.81
CA GLU A 148 4.52 -41.28 -13.84
C GLU A 148 4.84 -42.74 -13.47
N GLU A 149 6.04 -43.19 -13.85
CA GLU A 149 6.74 -44.41 -13.40
C GLU A 149 6.57 -45.70 -14.23
N LYS A 150 7.44 -45.87 -15.24
CA LYS A 150 8.35 -47.03 -15.37
C LYS A 150 9.23 -46.96 -16.62
N ALA A 151 10.54 -47.07 -16.41
CA ALA A 151 11.53 -47.90 -17.12
C ALA A 151 12.91 -47.25 -17.12
#